data_AF-A0A3P3DSZ0-F1
#
_entry.id   AF-A0A3P3DSZ0-F1
#
_cell.length_a   1.000
_cell.length_b   1.000
_cell.length_c   1.000
_cell.angle_alpha   90.00
_cell.angle_beta   90.00
_cell.angle_gamma   90.00
#
_symmetry.space_group_name_H-M   'P 1'
#
loop_
_entity.id
_entity.type
_entity.pdbx_description
1 polymer ?
#
loop_
_entity_poly.entity_id
_entity_poly.type
_entity_poly.pdbx_seq_one_letter_code
_entity_poly.pdbx_strand_id
1 'polypeptide(L)'
;MSTDLPRAFGHPEARAAQSRDRISVRDLVLEADIGAFQLERGRSQRLRFNVVVEVAGAGEPKDDDVDRILSYDKITEAVTGELAARRFNLLETLADDIAARILREPQAQKVFLRIEKLDRGPGALGVEIERSADAPHAALSEDPLPHPMVVHLDEAALSAPDLSARLDRLSQQPAPVILTVGFAPGPRPEVPQAQAQRRIDLLALEQNAWRLAARDPRCMVVASRTEIDWAMRQGRMLVWAPSKLVLDTPDAPKGVVTDPLVLALWFAEKFQAVQMQVCGALPQAGSSAVPVVAAQV
;
A
#
# COMPACT_ATOMS: atom_id res chain seq x y z
N MET A 1 10.56 14.73 20.53
CA MET A 1 9.23 14.51 19.91
C MET A 1 8.42 15.78 20.08
N SER A 2 7.89 16.35 19.00
CA SER A 2 7.00 17.51 19.08
C SER A 2 5.79 17.16 19.96
N THR A 3 5.47 17.99 20.95
CA THR A 3 4.33 17.77 21.86
C THR A 3 3.01 18.28 21.28
N ASP A 4 3.02 18.72 20.02
CA ASP A 4 1.90 19.45 19.42
C ASP A 4 0.77 18.53 18.94
N LEU A 5 1.06 17.35 18.37
CA LEU A 5 0.05 16.40 17.86
C LEU A 5 -0.95 15.92 18.94
N PRO A 6 -0.52 15.37 20.10
CA PRO A 6 -1.45 14.96 21.16
C PRO A 6 -2.27 16.14 21.70
N ARG A 7 -1.71 17.36 21.67
CA ARG A 7 -2.39 18.57 22.14
C ARG A 7 -3.41 19.08 21.13
N ALA A 8 -3.13 19.00 19.82
CA ALA A 8 -4.06 19.43 18.77
C ALA A 8 -5.41 18.72 18.87
N PHE A 9 -5.40 17.42 19.16
CA PHE A 9 -6.61 16.61 19.30
C PHE A 9 -7.12 16.46 20.74
N GLY A 10 -6.38 16.97 21.73
CA GLY A 10 -6.68 16.83 23.16
C GLY A 10 -7.86 17.67 23.69
N HIS A 11 -8.13 17.51 24.98
CA HIS A 11 -9.21 18.23 25.69
C HIS A 11 -9.06 19.75 25.55
N PRO A 12 -10.16 20.53 25.47
CA PRO A 12 -10.11 22.00 25.33
C PRO A 12 -9.12 22.70 26.29
N GLU A 13 -9.02 22.25 27.54
CA GLU A 13 -8.11 22.81 28.54
C GLU A 13 -6.64 22.65 28.17
N ALA A 14 -6.25 21.50 27.61
CA ALA A 14 -4.89 21.26 27.14
C ALA A 14 -4.53 22.11 25.90
N ARG A 15 -5.55 22.65 25.22
CA ARG A 15 -5.41 23.52 24.03
C ARG A 15 -5.39 25.01 24.38
N ALA A 16 -6.05 25.40 25.46
CA ALA A 16 -6.17 26.80 25.89
C ALA A 16 -4.84 27.45 26.34
N ALA A 17 -3.80 26.66 26.61
CA ALA A 17 -2.49 27.14 27.05
C ALA A 17 -1.60 27.74 25.93
N GLN A 18 -2.11 27.91 24.71
CA GLN A 18 -1.34 28.40 23.57
C GLN A 18 -1.73 29.81 23.13
N SER A 19 -0.77 30.52 22.50
CA SER A 19 -0.91 31.90 22.05
C SER A 19 -1.44 32.05 20.61
N ARG A 20 -1.80 30.96 19.92
CA ARG A 20 -2.25 30.98 18.52
C ARG A 20 -3.69 30.50 18.41
N ASP A 21 -4.47 31.20 17.61
CA ASP A 21 -5.84 30.83 17.29
C ASP A 21 -5.89 29.56 16.44
N ARG A 22 -6.93 28.76 16.66
CA ARG A 22 -7.11 27.47 15.99
C ARG A 22 -8.53 27.33 15.47
N ILE A 23 -8.62 26.81 14.25
CA ILE A 23 -9.88 26.43 13.60
C ILE A 23 -9.89 24.93 13.50
N SER A 24 -11.00 24.28 13.89
CA SER A 24 -11.07 22.82 13.88
C SER A 24 -12.37 22.29 13.30
N VAL A 25 -12.24 21.27 12.44
CA VAL A 25 -13.32 20.41 11.97
C VAL A 25 -13.15 19.05 12.64
N ARG A 26 -14.19 18.55 13.30
CA ARG A 26 -14.14 17.31 14.07
C ARG A 26 -15.17 16.32 13.58
N ASP A 27 -14.80 15.05 13.65
CA ASP A 27 -15.67 13.91 13.36
C ASP A 27 -16.40 14.03 12.00
N LEU A 28 -15.77 14.66 11.01
CA LEU A 28 -16.31 14.74 9.64
C LEU A 28 -16.25 13.35 9.04
N VAL A 29 -17.40 12.71 8.82
CA VAL A 29 -17.47 11.38 8.22
C VAL A 29 -17.87 11.49 6.76
N LEU A 30 -17.02 10.97 5.87
CA LEU A 30 -17.27 10.91 4.42
C LEU A 30 -17.02 9.51 3.89
N GLU A 31 -17.72 9.18 2.82
CA GLU A 31 -17.53 7.93 2.09
C GLU A 31 -16.51 8.10 0.97
N ALA A 32 -15.58 7.15 0.86
CA ALA A 32 -14.56 7.14 -0.20
C ALA A 32 -14.16 5.72 -0.59
N ASP A 33 -13.91 5.49 -1.88
CA ASP A 33 -13.16 4.32 -2.34
C ASP A 33 -11.65 4.61 -2.13
N ILE A 34 -11.12 4.08 -1.04
CA ILE A 34 -9.70 4.20 -0.70
C ILE A 34 -9.13 2.84 -0.30
N GLY A 35 -7.94 2.54 -0.80
CA GLY A 35 -7.30 1.29 -0.41
C GLY A 35 -6.24 0.81 -1.37
N ALA A 36 -5.21 0.20 -0.78
CA ALA A 36 -4.13 -0.44 -1.51
C ALA A 36 -4.43 -1.92 -1.79
N PHE A 37 -5.35 -2.54 -1.03
CA PHE A 37 -5.71 -3.94 -1.21
C PHE A 37 -6.75 -4.11 -2.31
N GLN A 38 -6.62 -5.16 -3.13
CA GLN A 38 -7.60 -5.52 -4.16
C GLN A 38 -9.01 -5.70 -3.58
N LEU A 39 -9.11 -6.24 -2.36
CA LEU A 39 -10.37 -6.44 -1.63
C LEU A 39 -11.10 -5.15 -1.26
N GLU A 40 -10.40 -4.00 -1.30
CA GLU A 40 -10.97 -2.68 -1.02
C GLU A 40 -11.48 -1.99 -2.30
N ARG A 41 -11.06 -2.45 -3.49
CA ARG A 41 -11.46 -1.80 -4.75
C ARG A 41 -12.96 -1.96 -5.01
N GLY A 42 -13.61 -0.87 -5.38
CA GLY A 42 -15.04 -0.85 -5.66
C GLY A 42 -15.92 -0.95 -4.42
N ARG A 43 -15.35 -0.77 -3.21
CA ARG A 43 -16.09 -0.72 -1.96
C ARG A 43 -15.90 0.65 -1.31
N SER A 44 -17.00 1.37 -1.13
CA SER A 44 -17.02 2.61 -0.34
C SER A 44 -16.73 2.29 1.13
N GLN A 45 -15.88 3.09 1.75
CA GLN A 45 -15.57 2.99 3.18
C GLN A 45 -15.79 4.36 3.85
N ARG A 46 -16.28 4.34 5.08
CA ARG A 46 -16.45 5.54 5.90
C ARG A 46 -15.10 5.94 6.50
N LEU A 47 -14.66 7.15 6.13
CA LEU A 47 -13.49 7.82 6.66
C LEU A 47 -13.92 8.93 7.61
N ARG A 48 -13.30 9.00 8.78
CA ARG A 48 -13.47 10.10 9.74
C ARG A 48 -12.25 11.02 9.69
N PHE A 49 -12.51 12.30 9.46
CA PHE A 49 -11.51 13.36 9.39
C PHE A 49 -11.62 14.25 10.63
N ASN A 50 -10.48 14.48 11.29
CA ASN A 50 -10.31 15.50 12.31
C ASN A 50 -9.19 16.43 11.87
N VAL A 51 -9.51 17.70 11.67
CA VAL A 51 -8.58 18.71 11.16
C VAL A 51 -8.47 19.85 12.16
N VAL A 52 -7.25 20.25 12.49
CA VAL A 52 -6.96 21.43 13.29
C VAL A 52 -5.97 22.29 12.52
N VAL A 53 -6.31 23.55 12.30
CA VAL A 53 -5.45 24.52 11.62
C VAL A 53 -5.10 25.61 12.61
N GLU A 54 -3.80 25.79 12.86
CA GLU A 54 -3.29 27.02 13.49
C GLU A 54 -3.24 28.12 12.45
N VAL A 55 -3.86 29.24 12.78
CA VAL A 55 -3.89 30.42 11.90
C VAL A 55 -2.96 31.50 12.43
N ALA A 56 -2.46 32.34 11.53
CA ALA A 56 -1.82 33.58 11.94
C ALA A 56 -2.85 34.40 12.73
N GLY A 57 -2.45 34.93 13.90
CA GLY A 57 -3.34 35.73 14.72
C GLY A 57 -3.92 36.87 13.90
N ALA A 58 -5.24 36.91 13.77
CA ALA A 58 -5.90 38.10 13.27
C ALA A 58 -5.61 39.20 14.31
N GLY A 59 -5.15 40.37 13.87
CA GLY A 59 -5.33 41.56 14.71
C GLY A 59 -6.80 41.67 15.12
N GLU A 60 -7.10 42.40 16.20
CA GLU A 60 -8.47 42.59 16.73
C GLU A 60 -9.52 42.54 15.62
N PRO A 61 -10.61 41.75 15.76
CA PRO A 61 -11.61 41.59 14.71
C PRO A 61 -12.25 42.94 14.40
N LYS A 62 -11.65 43.68 13.47
CA LYS A 62 -12.19 44.90 12.90
C LYS A 62 -13.14 44.46 11.79
N ASP A 63 -14.43 44.63 12.08
CA ASP A 63 -15.58 44.52 11.17
C ASP A 63 -16.18 43.15 10.87
N ASP A 64 -15.93 42.10 11.68
CA ASP A 64 -16.63 40.78 11.54
C ASP A 64 -16.62 40.22 10.10
N ASP A 65 -15.55 40.53 9.36
CA ASP A 65 -15.40 40.24 7.93
C ASP A 65 -14.94 38.78 7.75
N VAL A 66 -15.89 37.92 7.37
CA VAL A 66 -15.68 36.48 7.17
C VAL A 66 -14.64 36.18 6.08
N ASP A 67 -14.44 37.08 5.12
CA ASP A 67 -13.48 36.88 4.02
C ASP A 67 -12.02 37.03 4.47
N ARG A 68 -11.78 37.58 5.68
CA ARG A 68 -10.43 37.76 6.23
C ARG A 68 -9.94 36.56 7.04
N ILE A 69 -10.83 35.65 7.38
CA ILE A 69 -10.53 34.48 8.21
C ILE A 69 -10.57 33.21 7.37
N LEU A 70 -9.80 32.21 7.78
CA LEU A 70 -9.93 30.88 7.20
C LEU A 70 -11.28 30.27 7.63
N SER A 71 -12.22 30.11 6.70
CA SER A 71 -13.49 29.42 7.00
C SER A 71 -13.27 27.91 7.20
N TYR A 72 -14.04 27.29 8.10
CA TYR A 72 -14.13 25.83 8.19
C TYR A 72 -14.69 25.21 6.89
N ASP A 73 -15.46 25.96 6.10
CA ASP A 73 -15.91 25.52 4.78
C ASP A 73 -14.73 25.22 3.88
N LYS A 74 -13.69 26.08 3.88
CA LYS A 74 -12.45 25.85 3.12
C LYS A 74 -11.75 24.57 3.52
N ILE A 75 -11.76 24.23 4.81
CA ILE A 75 -11.22 22.96 5.32
C ILE A 75 -12.04 21.79 4.77
N THR A 76 -13.37 21.85 4.84
CA THR A 76 -14.24 20.77 4.33
C THR A 76 -14.20 20.65 2.80
N GLU A 77 -14.07 21.76 2.07
CA GLU A 77 -13.86 21.82 0.62
C GLU A 77 -12.53 21.20 0.21
N ALA A 78 -11.47 21.38 1.00
CA ALA A 78 -10.20 20.72 0.76
C ALA A 78 -10.34 19.20 0.88
N VAL A 79 -10.99 18.71 1.94
CA VAL A 79 -11.21 17.26 2.14
C VAL A 79 -12.06 16.67 1.01
N THR A 80 -13.23 17.25 0.74
CA THR A 80 -14.14 16.75 -0.29
C THR A 80 -13.56 16.87 -1.69
N GLY A 81 -12.84 17.96 -1.97
CA GLY A 81 -12.18 18.20 -3.23
C GLY A 81 -11.05 17.21 -3.53
N GLU A 82 -10.22 16.86 -2.53
CA GLU A 82 -9.19 15.82 -2.75
C GLU A 82 -9.82 14.46 -2.98
N LEU A 83 -10.81 14.06 -2.17
CA LEU A 83 -11.54 12.79 -2.35
C LEU A 83 -12.18 12.67 -3.74
N ALA A 84 -12.67 13.78 -4.31
CA ALA A 84 -13.27 13.82 -5.64
C ALA A 84 -12.25 13.86 -6.78
N ALA A 85 -11.02 14.35 -6.53
CA ALA A 85 -10.02 14.55 -7.58
C ALA A 85 -9.50 13.24 -8.15
N ARG A 86 -9.28 12.23 -7.30
CA ARG A 86 -8.80 10.90 -7.70
C ARG A 86 -9.05 9.86 -6.62
N ARG A 87 -9.01 8.60 -7.03
CA ARG A 87 -8.92 7.48 -6.08
C ARG A 87 -7.55 7.45 -5.40
N PHE A 88 -7.54 7.28 -4.09
CA PHE A 88 -6.31 7.14 -3.30
C PHE A 88 -6.06 5.67 -2.93
N ASN A 89 -4.78 5.28 -2.88
CA ASN A 89 -4.39 3.97 -2.36
C ASN A 89 -4.04 4.03 -0.87
N LEU A 90 -3.46 5.15 -0.42
CA LEU A 90 -2.88 5.35 0.92
C LEU A 90 -3.57 6.52 1.62
N LEU A 91 -3.82 6.39 2.93
CA LEU A 91 -4.37 7.47 3.75
C LEU A 91 -3.32 8.58 3.95
N GLU A 92 -2.05 8.20 3.96
CA GLU A 92 -0.89 9.05 4.07
C GLU A 92 -0.84 10.07 2.93
N THR A 93 -0.97 9.59 1.68
CA THR A 93 -1.00 10.48 0.51
C THR A 93 -2.23 11.37 0.50
N LEU A 94 -3.40 10.85 0.89
CA LEU A 94 -4.61 11.66 1.02
C LEU A 94 -4.41 12.76 2.07
N ALA A 95 -3.81 12.42 3.22
CA ALA A 95 -3.56 13.36 4.28
C ALA A 95 -2.60 14.47 3.84
N ASP A 96 -1.52 14.12 3.14
CA ASP A 96 -0.57 15.10 2.61
C ASP A 96 -1.22 16.03 1.58
N ASP A 97 -1.99 15.51 0.63
CA ASP A 97 -2.66 16.34 -0.40
C ASP A 97 -3.69 17.30 0.24
N ILE A 98 -4.46 16.82 1.22
CA ILE A 98 -5.40 17.66 1.99
C ILE A 98 -4.64 18.75 2.75
N ALA A 99 -3.60 18.39 3.51
CA ALA A 99 -2.82 19.35 4.30
C ALA A 99 -2.14 20.39 3.40
N ALA A 100 -1.58 19.96 2.27
CA ALA A 100 -0.96 20.84 1.29
C ALA A 100 -1.98 21.81 0.67
N ARG A 101 -3.23 21.37 0.42
CA ARG A 101 -4.30 22.24 -0.07
C ARG A 101 -4.73 23.27 0.97
N ILE A 102 -4.91 22.87 2.22
CA ILE A 102 -5.26 23.79 3.32
C ILE A 102 -4.16 24.84 3.53
N LEU A 103 -2.89 24.43 3.47
CA LEU A 103 -1.74 25.34 3.62
C LEU A 103 -1.55 26.34 2.46
N ARG A 104 -2.35 26.26 1.38
CA ARG A 104 -2.39 27.31 0.34
C ARG A 104 -3.20 28.52 0.79
N GLU A 105 -4.04 28.38 1.81
CA GLU A 105 -4.80 29.50 2.35
C GLU A 105 -3.85 30.43 3.12
N PRO A 106 -3.83 31.76 2.83
CA PRO A 106 -2.83 32.68 3.36
C PRO A 106 -2.76 32.74 4.89
N GLN A 107 -3.87 32.46 5.58
CA GLN A 107 -3.95 32.49 7.03
C GLN A 107 -3.45 31.20 7.70
N ALA A 108 -3.32 30.09 6.96
CA ALA A 108 -2.97 28.79 7.52
C ALA A 108 -1.46 28.66 7.77
N GLN A 109 -1.07 28.38 9.01
CA GLN A 109 0.35 28.29 9.42
C GLN A 109 0.79 26.84 9.68
N LYS A 110 -0.07 26.07 10.35
CA LYS A 110 0.18 24.67 10.66
C LYS A 110 -1.13 23.87 10.63
N VAL A 111 -1.09 22.68 10.05
CA VAL A 111 -2.21 21.75 9.94
C VAL A 111 -1.88 20.47 10.69
N PHE A 112 -2.80 20.07 11.55
CA PHE A 112 -2.86 18.74 12.15
C PHE A 112 -4.05 18.01 11.54
N LEU A 113 -3.80 16.85 10.97
CA LEU A 113 -4.82 16.06 10.29
C LEU A 113 -4.77 14.63 10.78
N ARG A 114 -5.92 14.13 11.24
CA ARG A 114 -6.17 12.73 11.55
C ARG A 114 -7.23 12.18 10.61
N ILE A 115 -6.93 11.06 9.96
CA ILE A 115 -7.87 10.32 9.12
C ILE A 115 -7.99 8.90 9.63
N GLU A 116 -9.22 8.44 9.87
CA GLU A 116 -9.50 7.11 10.40
C GLU A 116 -10.48 6.34 9.50
N LYS A 117 -10.19 5.07 9.23
CA LYS A 117 -11.13 4.10 8.63
C LYS A 117 -12.02 3.54 9.72
N LEU A 118 -13.33 3.71 9.58
CA LEU A 118 -14.31 3.24 10.58
C LEU A 118 -14.76 1.78 10.36
N ASP A 119 -14.55 1.25 9.15
CA ASP A 119 -15.12 -0.05 8.76
C ASP A 119 -14.09 -1.20 8.78
N ARG A 120 -12.86 -0.96 9.25
CA ARG A 120 -11.77 -1.97 9.23
C ARG A 120 -11.44 -2.48 10.63
N GLY A 121 -11.88 -3.71 10.92
CA GLY A 121 -11.49 -4.44 12.13
C GLY A 121 -12.05 -3.84 13.43
N PRO A 122 -11.65 -4.37 14.59
CA PRO A 122 -12.03 -3.79 15.88
C PRO A 122 -11.23 -2.52 16.15
N GLY A 123 -11.90 -1.37 16.16
CA GLY A 123 -11.31 -0.06 16.45
C GLY A 123 -11.17 0.85 15.23
N ALA A 124 -10.65 2.05 15.44
CA ALA A 124 -10.39 3.02 14.37
C ALA A 124 -8.91 2.95 13.96
N LEU A 125 -8.64 2.61 12.69
CA LEU A 125 -7.30 2.55 12.12
C LEU A 125 -7.07 3.78 11.27
N GLY A 126 -5.96 4.49 11.44
CA GLY A 126 -5.78 5.78 10.79
C GLY A 126 -4.35 6.29 10.75
N VAL A 127 -4.19 7.48 10.18
CA VAL A 127 -2.94 8.23 10.14
C VAL A 127 -3.13 9.59 10.80
N GLU A 128 -2.09 10.08 11.46
CA GLU A 128 -2.02 11.43 12.04
C GLU A 128 -0.78 12.13 11.51
N ILE A 129 -0.94 13.32 10.93
CA ILE A 129 0.15 14.12 10.40
C ILE A 129 0.14 15.54 10.95
N GLU A 130 1.33 16.13 11.00
CA GLU A 130 1.57 17.53 11.27
C GLU A 130 2.33 18.13 10.06
N ARG A 131 1.82 19.24 9.51
CA ARG A 131 2.47 19.98 8.41
C ARG A 131 2.45 21.46 8.73
N SER A 132 3.53 22.16 8.43
CA SER A 132 3.65 23.61 8.59
C SER A 132 4.09 24.26 7.29
N ALA A 133 3.65 25.50 7.05
CA ALA A 133 4.02 26.25 5.84
C ALA A 133 5.55 26.41 5.68
N ASP A 134 6.28 26.51 6.78
CA ASP A 134 7.73 26.77 6.81
C ASP A 134 8.62 25.52 6.77
N ALA A 135 8.05 24.30 6.83
CA ALA A 135 8.85 23.08 6.88
C ALA A 135 8.76 22.30 5.56
N PRO A 136 9.91 21.85 4.99
CA PRO A 136 9.86 20.90 3.89
C PRO A 136 9.16 19.61 4.34
N HIS A 137 8.34 19.03 3.46
CA HIS A 137 7.64 17.77 3.73
C HIS A 137 8.65 16.67 4.05
N ALA A 138 8.78 16.33 5.33
CA ALA A 138 9.60 15.20 5.75
C ALA A 138 8.93 13.90 5.31
N ALA A 139 9.59 13.14 4.42
CA ALA A 139 9.15 11.81 4.06
C ALA A 139 9.08 10.92 5.32
N LEU A 140 7.95 10.24 5.52
CA LEU A 140 7.74 9.34 6.65
C LEU A 140 8.76 8.19 6.63
N SER A 141 9.43 7.95 7.75
CA SER A 141 10.36 6.84 7.96
C SER A 141 9.59 5.53 8.15
N GLU A 142 9.79 4.56 7.25
CA GLU A 142 9.17 3.22 7.31
C GLU A 142 9.92 2.31 8.30
N ASP A 143 9.19 1.58 9.16
CA ASP A 143 9.74 0.46 9.94
C ASP A 143 10.36 -0.59 8.99
N PRO A 144 11.52 -1.18 9.34
CA PRO A 144 12.20 -2.14 8.47
C PRO A 144 11.30 -3.36 8.20
N LEU A 145 11.04 -3.60 6.91
CA LEU A 145 10.26 -4.73 6.42
C LEU A 145 11.02 -6.05 6.59
N PRO A 146 10.35 -7.14 7.01
CA PRO A 146 10.99 -8.45 7.06
C PRO A 146 11.28 -8.97 5.65
N HIS A 147 12.41 -9.65 5.48
CA HIS A 147 12.81 -10.27 4.22
C HIS A 147 12.10 -11.61 3.99
N PRO A 148 11.46 -11.84 2.83
CA PRO A 148 10.68 -13.05 2.59
C PRO A 148 11.55 -14.23 2.16
N MET A 149 11.03 -15.44 2.31
CA MET A 149 11.42 -16.59 1.51
C MET A 149 10.52 -16.67 0.27
N VAL A 150 11.12 -16.73 -0.91
CA VAL A 150 10.38 -16.89 -2.18
C VAL A 150 10.40 -18.35 -2.58
N VAL A 151 9.23 -18.89 -2.96
CA VAL A 151 9.11 -20.29 -3.42
C VAL A 151 8.47 -20.30 -4.80
N HIS A 152 9.17 -20.82 -5.80
CA HIS A 152 8.62 -21.02 -7.14
C HIS A 152 8.02 -22.42 -7.26
N LEU A 153 6.74 -22.47 -7.64
CA LEU A 153 5.99 -23.70 -7.88
C LEU A 153 5.77 -23.88 -9.38
N ASP A 154 6.36 -24.93 -9.95
CA ASP A 154 6.07 -25.39 -11.30
C ASP A 154 4.73 -26.15 -11.38
N GLU A 155 4.28 -26.52 -12.57
CA GLU A 155 3.01 -27.24 -12.73
C GLU A 155 3.03 -28.62 -12.06
N ALA A 156 4.19 -29.29 -11.98
CA ALA A 156 4.32 -30.56 -11.29
C ALA A 156 4.05 -30.39 -9.78
N ALA A 157 4.64 -29.38 -9.14
CA ALA A 157 4.37 -29.05 -7.74
C ALA A 157 2.93 -28.59 -7.53
N LEU A 158 2.41 -27.75 -8.42
CA LEU A 158 1.04 -27.23 -8.34
C LEU A 158 -0.02 -28.30 -8.54
N SER A 159 0.26 -29.38 -9.27
CA SER A 159 -0.67 -30.49 -9.51
C SER A 159 -0.50 -31.65 -8.52
N ALA A 160 0.59 -31.66 -7.75
CA ALA A 160 0.92 -32.74 -6.83
C ALA A 160 -0.19 -32.99 -5.78
N PRO A 161 -0.48 -34.26 -5.44
CA PRO A 161 -1.50 -34.60 -4.45
C PRO A 161 -1.13 -34.18 -3.02
N ASP A 162 0.18 -34.06 -2.74
CA ASP A 162 0.71 -33.65 -1.44
C ASP A 162 0.85 -32.13 -1.27
N LEU A 163 0.43 -31.31 -2.26
CA LEU A 163 0.55 -29.84 -2.24
C LEU A 163 0.14 -29.22 -0.89
N SER A 164 -0.97 -29.63 -0.30
CA SER A 164 -1.41 -29.10 1.00
C SER A 164 -0.36 -29.32 2.11
N ALA A 165 0.25 -30.51 2.17
CA ALA A 165 1.28 -30.82 3.16
C ALA A 165 2.60 -30.06 2.87
N ARG A 166 2.86 -29.73 1.60
CA ARG A 166 3.98 -28.85 1.21
C ARG A 166 3.74 -27.43 1.73
N LEU A 167 2.54 -26.89 1.52
CA LEU A 167 2.13 -25.58 2.02
C LEU A 167 2.12 -25.53 3.55
N ASP A 168 1.75 -26.61 4.24
CA ASP A 168 1.85 -26.71 5.71
C ASP A 168 3.28 -26.48 6.19
N ARG A 169 4.26 -27.20 5.61
CA ARG A 169 5.69 -27.02 5.95
C ARG A 169 6.20 -25.62 5.63
N LEU A 170 5.77 -25.03 4.53
CA LEU A 170 6.13 -23.67 4.15
C LEU A 170 5.55 -22.65 5.13
N SER A 171 4.32 -22.86 5.61
CA SER A 171 3.68 -21.94 6.57
C SER A 171 4.35 -21.90 7.95
N GLN A 172 5.18 -22.89 8.26
CA GLN A 172 5.93 -22.99 9.52
C GLN A 172 7.32 -22.33 9.45
N GLN A 173 7.69 -21.77 8.30
CA GLN A 173 8.98 -21.12 8.14
C GLN A 173 9.03 -19.80 8.91
N PRO A 174 10.19 -19.43 9.49
CA PRO A 174 10.32 -18.22 10.31
C PRO A 174 10.24 -16.93 9.47
N ALA A 175 10.62 -17.00 8.19
CA ALA A 175 10.51 -15.89 7.26
C ALA A 175 9.13 -15.90 6.57
N PRO A 176 8.54 -14.72 6.25
CA PRO A 176 7.32 -14.65 5.45
C PRO A 176 7.49 -15.38 4.11
N VAL A 177 6.50 -16.20 3.73
CA VAL A 177 6.58 -17.00 2.49
C VAL A 177 5.77 -16.36 1.37
N ILE A 178 6.43 -16.12 0.24
CA ILE A 178 5.79 -15.65 -1.00
C ILE A 178 5.94 -16.72 -2.07
N LEU A 179 4.80 -17.19 -2.57
CA LEU A 179 4.71 -18.16 -3.65
C LEU A 179 4.70 -17.43 -5.00
N THR A 180 5.52 -17.92 -5.92
CA THR A 180 5.48 -17.58 -7.34
C THR A 180 5.15 -18.84 -8.13
N VAL A 181 4.54 -18.67 -9.29
CA VAL A 181 4.05 -19.79 -10.10
C VAL A 181 4.54 -19.69 -11.54
N GLY A 182 4.62 -20.82 -12.23
CA GLY A 182 4.81 -20.87 -13.68
C GLY A 182 3.56 -20.47 -14.46
N PHE A 183 3.61 -20.60 -15.79
CA PHE A 183 2.43 -20.40 -16.64
C PHE A 183 1.32 -21.39 -16.32
N ALA A 184 0.07 -20.95 -16.40
CA ALA A 184 -1.07 -21.85 -16.38
C ALA A 184 -0.98 -22.84 -17.56
N PRO A 185 -1.41 -24.10 -17.38
CA PRO A 185 -1.43 -25.10 -18.44
C PRO A 185 -2.49 -24.75 -19.48
N GLY A 186 -2.22 -25.15 -20.72
CA GLY A 186 -3.07 -24.88 -21.86
C GLY A 186 -2.47 -23.85 -22.83
N PRO A 187 -3.15 -23.61 -23.96
CA PRO A 187 -2.68 -22.69 -24.96
C PRO A 187 -2.76 -21.24 -24.45
N ARG A 188 -1.71 -20.47 -24.71
CA ARG A 188 -1.66 -19.02 -24.47
C ARG A 188 -1.80 -18.32 -25.83
N PRO A 189 -2.62 -17.26 -25.95
CA PRO A 189 -2.70 -16.51 -27.19
C PRO A 189 -1.32 -15.97 -27.60
N GLU A 190 -0.99 -16.12 -28.88
CA GLU A 190 0.22 -15.56 -29.48
C GLU A 190 -0.15 -14.41 -30.40
N VAL A 191 0.45 -13.24 -30.16
CA VAL A 191 0.22 -12.02 -30.93
C VAL A 191 1.55 -11.40 -31.37
N PRO A 192 1.62 -10.80 -32.58
CA PRO A 192 2.88 -10.29 -33.12
C PRO A 192 3.41 -9.05 -32.36
N GLN A 193 2.54 -8.31 -31.67
CA GLN A 193 2.94 -7.11 -30.94
C GLN A 193 3.50 -7.48 -29.56
N ALA A 194 4.82 -7.33 -29.37
CA ALA A 194 5.53 -7.75 -28.15
C ALA A 194 4.96 -7.17 -26.84
N GLN A 195 4.46 -5.93 -26.84
CA GLN A 195 3.84 -5.33 -25.64
C GLN A 195 2.50 -5.98 -25.27
N ALA A 196 1.74 -6.42 -26.27
CA ALA A 196 0.50 -7.16 -26.06
C ALA A 196 0.82 -8.58 -25.61
N GLN A 197 1.81 -9.24 -26.22
CA GLN A 197 2.27 -10.56 -25.82
C GLN A 197 2.73 -10.58 -24.35
N ARG A 198 3.55 -9.61 -23.94
CA ARG A 198 3.99 -9.47 -22.54
C ARG A 198 2.82 -9.41 -21.57
N ARG A 199 1.74 -8.69 -21.90
CA ARG A 199 0.53 -8.63 -21.05
C ARG A 199 -0.17 -9.98 -20.99
N ILE A 200 -0.30 -10.67 -22.13
CA ILE A 200 -0.86 -12.03 -22.18
C ILE A 200 -0.04 -12.99 -21.32
N ASP A 201 1.28 -12.93 -21.37
CA ASP A 201 2.14 -13.80 -20.57
C ASP A 201 1.97 -13.52 -19.07
N LEU A 202 1.94 -12.25 -18.66
CA LEU A 202 1.70 -11.86 -17.26
C LEU A 202 0.31 -12.31 -16.77
N LEU A 203 -0.72 -12.16 -17.60
CA LEU A 203 -2.06 -12.67 -17.32
C LEU A 203 -2.08 -14.19 -17.16
N ALA A 204 -1.30 -14.94 -17.95
CA ALA A 204 -1.20 -16.39 -17.80
C ALA A 204 -0.57 -16.82 -16.47
N LEU A 205 0.37 -16.03 -15.93
CA LEU A 205 0.91 -16.24 -14.59
C LEU A 205 -0.14 -15.95 -13.51
N GLU A 206 -0.89 -14.85 -13.65
CA GLU A 206 -1.96 -14.50 -12.71
C GLU A 206 -3.09 -15.54 -12.71
N GLN A 207 -3.47 -16.06 -13.87
CA GLN A 207 -4.42 -17.16 -13.97
C GLN A 207 -3.95 -18.37 -13.15
N ASN A 208 -2.66 -18.68 -13.18
CA ASN A 208 -2.12 -19.78 -12.39
C ASN A 208 -2.07 -19.47 -10.89
N ALA A 209 -1.81 -18.21 -10.53
CA ALA A 209 -1.88 -17.76 -9.13
C ALA A 209 -3.29 -17.96 -8.56
N TRP A 210 -4.33 -17.64 -9.35
CA TRP A 210 -5.73 -17.88 -8.98
C TRP A 210 -6.09 -19.37 -8.94
N ARG A 211 -5.53 -20.21 -9.82
CA ARG A 211 -5.68 -21.67 -9.71
C ARG A 211 -5.15 -22.19 -8.38
N LEU A 212 -3.96 -21.74 -7.95
CA LEU A 212 -3.40 -22.11 -6.66
C LEU A 212 -4.27 -21.62 -5.50
N ALA A 213 -4.73 -20.36 -5.54
CA ALA A 213 -5.61 -19.80 -4.51
C ALA A 213 -6.95 -20.54 -4.38
N ALA A 214 -7.48 -21.08 -5.48
CA ALA A 214 -8.69 -21.90 -5.45
C ALA A 214 -8.48 -23.28 -4.81
N ARG A 215 -7.23 -23.77 -4.74
CA ARG A 215 -6.90 -25.06 -4.13
C ARG A 215 -6.69 -24.99 -2.61
N ASP A 216 -6.23 -23.86 -2.10
CA ASP A 216 -5.97 -23.69 -0.66
C ASP A 216 -6.31 -22.27 -0.20
N PRO A 217 -7.19 -22.09 0.82
CA PRO A 217 -7.65 -20.78 1.27
C PRO A 217 -6.54 -19.91 1.91
N ARG A 218 -5.38 -20.48 2.23
CA ARG A 218 -4.23 -19.71 2.75
C ARG A 218 -3.51 -18.92 1.66
N CYS A 219 -3.65 -19.33 0.41
CA CYS A 219 -2.96 -18.75 -0.74
C CYS A 219 -3.62 -17.44 -1.18
N MET A 220 -3.35 -16.35 -0.44
CA MET A 220 -3.85 -15.02 -0.75
C MET A 220 -3.11 -14.42 -1.95
N VAL A 221 -3.83 -14.14 -3.04
CA VAL A 221 -3.25 -13.49 -4.22
C VAL A 221 -3.06 -11.99 -3.98
N VAL A 222 -1.85 -11.49 -4.22
CA VAL A 222 -1.48 -10.06 -4.08
C VAL A 222 -0.75 -9.57 -5.32
N ALA A 223 -0.98 -8.30 -5.70
CA ALA A 223 -0.45 -7.78 -6.97
C ALA A 223 0.45 -6.55 -6.80
N SER A 224 0.31 -5.80 -5.71
CA SER A 224 1.06 -4.56 -5.47
C SER A 224 2.09 -4.68 -4.35
N ARG A 225 3.10 -3.80 -4.37
CA ARG A 225 4.13 -3.73 -3.33
C ARG A 225 3.53 -3.51 -1.94
N THR A 226 2.58 -2.59 -1.80
CA THR A 226 1.92 -2.32 -0.51
C THR A 226 1.19 -3.53 0.06
N GLU A 227 0.53 -4.32 -0.79
CA GLU A 227 -0.14 -5.55 -0.37
C GLU A 227 0.86 -6.60 0.13
N ILE A 228 1.98 -6.73 -0.59
CA ILE A 228 3.08 -7.64 -0.23
C ILE A 228 3.69 -7.20 1.11
N ASP A 229 4.08 -5.93 1.23
CA ASP A 229 4.69 -5.35 2.44
C ASP A 229 3.80 -5.52 3.68
N TRP A 230 2.50 -5.26 3.54
CA TRP A 230 1.55 -5.48 4.62
C TRP A 230 1.43 -6.95 5.01
N ALA A 231 1.30 -7.84 4.02
CA ALA A 231 1.09 -9.25 4.31
C ALA A 231 2.34 -9.92 4.89
N MET A 232 3.54 -9.48 4.48
CA MET A 232 4.80 -9.88 5.10
C MET A 232 4.84 -9.51 6.59
N ARG A 233 4.39 -8.31 6.97
CA ARG A 233 4.29 -7.90 8.39
C ARG A 233 3.29 -8.74 9.20
N GLN A 234 2.29 -9.33 8.55
CA GLN A 234 1.29 -10.18 9.17
C GLN A 234 1.67 -11.68 9.18
N GLY A 235 2.86 -12.04 8.66
CA GLY A 235 3.32 -13.43 8.57
C GLY A 235 2.42 -14.33 7.71
N ARG A 236 1.67 -13.75 6.77
CA ARG A 236 0.74 -14.51 5.91
C ARG A 236 1.47 -15.06 4.69
N MET A 237 1.09 -16.27 4.28
CA MET A 237 1.50 -16.85 3.01
C MET A 237 0.77 -16.16 1.85
N LEU A 238 1.50 -15.88 0.78
CA LEU A 238 1.02 -15.06 -0.34
C LEU A 238 1.29 -15.76 -1.66
N VAL A 239 0.47 -15.46 -2.67
CA VAL A 239 0.73 -15.81 -4.07
C VAL A 239 0.87 -14.52 -4.87
N TRP A 240 1.98 -14.35 -5.57
CA TRP A 240 2.23 -13.14 -6.33
C TRP A 240 1.53 -13.18 -7.70
N ALA A 241 0.69 -12.16 -7.96
CA ALA A 241 0.14 -11.82 -9.26
C ALA A 241 0.98 -10.71 -9.92
N PRO A 242 1.77 -11.01 -10.97
CA PRO A 242 2.88 -10.15 -11.35
C PRO A 242 2.53 -8.87 -12.10
N SER A 243 1.38 -8.77 -12.77
CA SER A 243 1.18 -7.72 -13.80
C SER A 243 1.35 -6.33 -13.24
N LYS A 244 0.70 -6.03 -12.10
CA LYS A 244 0.74 -4.68 -11.53
C LYS A 244 2.16 -4.27 -11.16
N LEU A 245 2.85 -5.07 -10.34
CA LEU A 245 4.20 -4.73 -9.90
C LEU A 245 5.21 -4.67 -11.06
N VAL A 246 5.13 -5.59 -12.02
CA VAL A 246 6.04 -5.66 -13.18
C VAL A 246 5.82 -4.50 -14.15
N LEU A 247 4.56 -4.08 -14.36
CA LEU A 247 4.25 -2.98 -15.27
C LEU A 247 4.50 -1.60 -14.65
N ASP A 248 4.31 -1.46 -13.34
CA ASP A 248 4.52 -0.21 -12.60
C ASP A 248 6.01 0.05 -12.27
N THR A 249 6.89 -0.94 -12.49
CA THR A 249 8.33 -0.83 -12.17
C THR A 249 9.19 -0.57 -13.42
N PRO A 250 9.97 0.53 -13.49
CA PRO A 250 10.85 0.84 -14.64
C PRO A 250 11.98 -0.17 -14.92
N ASP A 251 12.57 -0.75 -13.87
CA ASP A 251 13.69 -1.71 -13.92
C ASP A 251 13.25 -3.18 -13.97
N ALA A 252 11.95 -3.46 -14.04
CA ALA A 252 11.45 -4.83 -14.17
C ALA A 252 11.87 -5.48 -15.52
N PRO A 253 12.02 -6.82 -15.58
CA PRO A 253 12.32 -7.54 -16.80
C PRO A 253 11.39 -7.14 -17.94
N LYS A 254 11.99 -6.74 -19.07
CA LYS A 254 11.30 -6.20 -20.24
C LYS A 254 11.16 -7.27 -21.32
N GLY A 255 10.19 -7.08 -22.20
CA GLY A 255 9.92 -7.98 -23.32
C GLY A 255 8.96 -9.11 -22.96
N VAL A 256 8.84 -10.07 -23.88
CA VAL A 256 8.01 -11.28 -23.77
C VAL A 256 8.52 -12.12 -22.60
N VAL A 257 7.62 -12.66 -21.81
CA VAL A 257 8.00 -13.55 -20.70
C VAL A 257 8.15 -14.95 -21.29
N THR A 258 9.38 -15.40 -21.46
CA THR A 258 9.69 -16.75 -21.95
C THR A 258 9.86 -17.75 -20.82
N ASP A 259 10.48 -17.30 -19.72
CA ASP A 259 10.73 -18.09 -18.53
C ASP A 259 10.18 -17.36 -17.28
N PRO A 260 9.12 -17.89 -16.64
CA PRO A 260 8.57 -17.35 -15.40
C PRO A 260 9.59 -17.25 -14.26
N LEU A 261 10.63 -18.10 -14.24
CA LEU A 261 11.66 -18.06 -13.20
C LEU A 261 12.45 -16.77 -13.23
N VAL A 262 12.64 -16.14 -14.40
CA VAL A 262 13.33 -14.85 -14.51
C VAL A 262 12.58 -13.76 -13.75
N LEU A 263 11.23 -13.75 -13.82
CA LEU A 263 10.42 -12.82 -13.04
C LEU A 263 10.43 -13.14 -11.55
N ALA A 264 10.42 -14.43 -11.19
CA ALA A 264 10.47 -14.86 -9.80
C ALA A 264 11.82 -14.51 -9.13
N LEU A 265 12.95 -14.66 -9.86
CA LEU A 265 14.28 -14.24 -9.41
C LEU A 265 14.36 -12.73 -9.23
N TRP A 266 13.91 -11.96 -10.23
CA TRP A 266 13.85 -10.50 -10.12
C TRP A 266 13.01 -10.06 -8.92
N PHE A 267 11.87 -10.73 -8.68
CA PHE A 267 11.03 -10.46 -7.52
C PHE A 267 11.79 -10.75 -6.21
N ALA A 268 12.45 -11.90 -6.12
CA ALA A 268 13.25 -12.27 -4.95
C ALA A 268 14.35 -11.24 -4.65
N GLU A 269 15.07 -10.78 -5.68
CA GLU A 269 16.10 -9.75 -5.54
C GLU A 269 15.50 -8.40 -5.11
N LYS A 270 14.38 -7.99 -5.72
CA LYS A 270 13.70 -6.73 -5.41
C LYS A 270 13.23 -6.64 -3.96
N PHE A 271 12.78 -7.75 -3.38
CA PHE A 271 12.36 -7.83 -1.98
C PHE A 271 13.46 -8.31 -1.03
N GLN A 272 14.71 -8.44 -1.54
CA GLN A 272 15.86 -8.89 -0.77
C GLN A 272 15.56 -10.20 -0.03
N ALA A 273 15.00 -11.17 -0.74
CA ALA A 273 14.58 -12.44 -0.18
C ALA A 273 15.76 -13.15 0.52
N VAL A 274 15.48 -13.77 1.68
CA VAL A 274 16.50 -14.53 2.42
C VAL A 274 17.01 -15.72 1.61
N GLN A 275 16.12 -16.31 0.80
CA GLN A 275 16.43 -17.34 -0.18
C GLN A 275 15.28 -17.49 -1.17
N MET A 276 15.58 -18.12 -2.31
CA MET A 276 14.59 -18.60 -3.28
C MET A 276 14.66 -20.13 -3.38
N GLN A 277 13.52 -20.79 -3.19
CA GLN A 277 13.38 -22.22 -3.44
C GLN A 277 12.66 -22.46 -4.76
N VAL A 278 13.15 -23.39 -5.57
CA VAL A 278 12.53 -23.73 -6.86
C VAL A 278 12.08 -25.18 -6.88
N CYS A 279 10.79 -25.40 -7.09
CA CYS A 279 10.27 -26.71 -7.46
C CYS A 279 10.42 -26.88 -8.97
N GLY A 280 11.32 -27.74 -9.41
CA GLY A 280 11.59 -27.98 -10.83
C GLY A 280 13.04 -27.71 -11.21
N ALA A 281 13.26 -27.38 -12.49
CA ALA A 281 14.60 -27.10 -13.00
C ALA A 281 15.15 -25.80 -12.40
N LEU A 282 16.36 -25.86 -11.85
CA LEU A 282 17.05 -24.67 -11.37
C LEU A 282 17.46 -23.78 -12.55
N PRO A 283 17.45 -22.44 -12.37
CA PRO A 283 18.01 -21.54 -13.35
C PRO A 283 19.49 -21.89 -13.59
N GLN A 284 19.96 -21.70 -14.82
CA GLN A 284 21.39 -21.83 -15.12
C GLN A 284 22.17 -20.87 -14.21
N ALA A 285 23.32 -21.32 -13.70
CA ALA A 285 24.12 -20.55 -12.74
C ALA A 285 24.49 -19.17 -13.30
N GLY A 286 23.75 -18.15 -12.86
CA GLY A 286 24.06 -16.73 -13.02
C GLY A 286 24.36 -16.12 -11.66
N SER A 287 24.95 -14.92 -11.64
CA SER A 287 25.17 -14.17 -10.40
C SER A 287 23.85 -13.62 -9.86
N SER A 288 23.03 -14.46 -9.23
CA SER A 288 21.89 -13.96 -8.44
C SER A 288 22.40 -13.44 -7.10
N ALA A 289 21.86 -12.31 -6.66
CA ALA A 289 22.14 -11.76 -5.33
C ALA A 289 21.43 -12.55 -4.21
N VAL A 290 20.46 -13.40 -4.57
CA VAL A 290 19.68 -14.22 -3.64
C VAL A 290 20.15 -15.69 -3.75
N PRO A 291 20.34 -16.40 -2.63
CA PRO A 291 20.62 -17.83 -2.65
C PRO A 291 19.44 -18.60 -3.29
N VAL A 292 19.71 -19.31 -4.40
CA VAL A 292 18.72 -20.14 -5.10
C VAL A 292 19.00 -21.61 -4.81
N VAL A 293 18.03 -22.33 -4.27
CA VAL A 293 18.15 -23.76 -3.93
C VAL A 293 17.00 -24.56 -4.53
N ALA A 294 17.25 -25.84 -4.78
CA ALA A 294 16.16 -26.77 -5.09
C ALA A 294 15.24 -26.88 -3.88
N ALA A 295 13.93 -26.79 -4.11
CA ALA A 295 12.97 -26.92 -3.05
C ALA A 295 13.00 -28.36 -2.51
N GLN A 296 13.26 -28.53 -1.21
CA GLN A 296 13.14 -29.81 -0.53
C GLN A 296 11.68 -30.06 -0.21
N VAL A 297 10.92 -30.47 -1.24
CA VAL A 297 9.48 -30.67 -1.13
C VAL A 297 9.12 -32.14 -1.09
#